data_AF-A0A1J5C291-F1
#
_entry.id   AF-A0A1J5C291-F1
#
_cell.length_a   1.000
_cell.length_b   1.000
_cell.length_c   1.000
_cell.angle_alpha   90.00
_cell.angle_beta   90.00
_cell.angle_gamma   90.00
#
_symmetry.space_group_name_H-M   'P 1'
#
loop_
_entity.id
_entity.type
_entity.pdbx_description
1 polymer ?
#
loop_
_entity_poly.entity_id
_entity_poly.type
_entity_poly.pdbx_seq_one_letter_code
_entity_poly.pdbx_strand_id
1 'polypeptide(L)'
;MAALTPERKIRVETRAMELTTLKDLRLAAQQTQADIAAALGVGQDTISRLEKRSDMLLSTLRPYVQSMGGQLNLVAEFPNRPPVVINHLGLEKPKPFVSSGSGAVSRRLKSLV
;
A
#
# COMPACT_ATOMS: atom_id res chain seq x y z
N MET A 1 -29.18 -6.07 0.77
CA MET A 1 -27.97 -5.25 0.98
C MET A 1 -28.39 -3.93 1.60
N ALA A 2 -28.06 -3.68 2.87
CA ALA A 2 -28.45 -2.43 3.53
C ALA A 2 -27.55 -1.29 3.04
N ALA A 3 -28.13 -0.31 2.34
CA ALA A 3 -27.42 0.88 1.92
C ALA A 3 -26.97 1.69 3.14
N LEU A 4 -25.70 2.11 3.14
CA LEU A 4 -25.17 3.02 4.16
C LEU A 4 -25.97 4.32 4.16
N THR A 5 -26.42 4.75 5.34
CA THR A 5 -27.11 6.03 5.53
C THR A 5 -26.19 7.19 5.13
N PRO A 6 -26.74 8.33 4.65
CA PRO A 6 -25.94 9.48 4.19
C PRO A 6 -24.91 9.96 5.23
N GLU A 7 -25.29 9.97 6.51
CA GLU A 7 -24.42 10.38 7.63
C GLU A 7 -23.24 9.42 7.85
N ARG A 8 -23.45 8.11 7.65
CA ARG A 8 -22.38 7.12 7.73
C ARG A 8 -21.42 7.25 6.55
N LYS A 9 -21.91 7.58 5.35
CA LYS A 9 -21.06 7.84 4.18
C LYS A 9 -20.15 9.03 4.42
N ILE A 10 -20.71 10.17 4.86
CA ILE A 10 -19.93 11.38 5.16
C ILE A 10 -18.86 11.09 6.21
N ARG A 11 -19.19 10.40 7.30
CA ARG A 11 -18.22 10.09 8.36
C ARG A 11 -17.09 9.16 7.88
N VAL A 12 -17.41 8.21 7.02
CA VAL A 12 -16.41 7.32 6.39
C VAL A 12 -15.55 8.08 5.40
N GLU A 13 -16.13 8.95 4.59
CA GLU A 13 -15.43 9.82 3.64
C GLU A 13 -14.49 10.80 4.35
N THR A 14 -14.95 11.49 5.39
CA THR A 14 -14.11 12.39 6.22
C THR A 14 -12.93 11.64 6.84
N ARG A 15 -13.19 10.47 7.44
CA ARG A 15 -12.14 9.67 8.07
C ARG A 15 -11.16 9.07 7.05
N ALA A 16 -11.62 8.77 5.84
CA ALA A 16 -10.76 8.35 4.74
C ALA A 16 -9.92 9.50 4.17
N MET A 17 -10.46 10.72 4.14
CA MET A 17 -9.73 11.93 3.74
C MET A 17 -8.64 12.33 4.75
N GLU A 18 -8.83 12.04 6.04
CA GLU A 18 -7.81 12.24 7.08
C GLU A 18 -6.61 11.28 6.94
N LEU A 19 -6.83 10.09 6.35
CA LEU A 19 -5.77 9.11 6.10
C LEU A 19 -5.03 9.46 4.80
N THR A 20 -4.06 10.36 4.92
CA THR A 20 -3.35 10.93 3.75
C THR A 20 -2.17 10.07 3.28
N THR A 21 -1.67 9.14 4.11
CA THR A 21 -0.48 8.33 3.78
C THR A 21 -0.70 6.82 3.89
N LEU A 22 0.14 6.04 3.20
CA LEU A 22 0.16 4.58 3.33
C LEU A 22 0.46 4.09 4.75
N LYS A 23 1.25 4.87 5.50
CA LYS A 23 1.52 4.60 6.91
C LYS A 23 0.26 4.74 7.73
N ASP A 24 -0.53 5.78 7.49
CA ASP A 24 -1.78 6.01 8.23
C ASP A 24 -2.80 4.91 7.91
N LEU A 25 -2.92 4.51 6.64
CA LEU A 25 -3.75 3.38 6.23
C LEU A 25 -3.35 2.07 6.91
N ARG A 26 -2.04 1.78 6.96
CA ARG A 26 -1.52 0.57 7.64
C ARG A 26 -1.79 0.58 9.13
N LEU A 27 -1.58 1.72 9.80
CA LEU A 27 -1.86 1.86 11.22
C LEU A 27 -3.36 1.73 11.53
N ALA A 28 -4.22 2.28 10.67
CA ALA A 28 -5.67 2.10 10.76
C ALA A 28 -6.09 0.63 10.59
N ALA A 29 -5.35 -0.13 9.77
CA ALA A 29 -5.51 -1.59 9.63
C ALA A 29 -4.87 -2.41 10.77
N GLN A 30 -4.30 -1.75 11.80
CA GLN A 30 -3.63 -2.38 12.94
C GLN A 30 -2.46 -3.31 12.57
N GLN A 31 -1.79 -3.03 11.44
CA GLN A 31 -0.65 -3.82 10.98
C GLN A 31 0.67 -3.08 11.19
N THR A 32 1.75 -3.82 11.41
CA THR A 32 3.12 -3.31 11.46
C THR A 32 3.76 -3.33 10.07
N GLN A 33 4.88 -2.62 9.88
CA GLN A 33 5.65 -2.73 8.64
C GLN A 33 6.17 -4.15 8.40
N ALA A 34 6.43 -4.92 9.48
CA ALA A 34 6.86 -6.30 9.38
C ALA A 34 5.74 -7.23 8.87
N ASP A 35 4.49 -6.98 9.28
CA ASP A 35 3.33 -7.76 8.81
C ASP A 35 3.11 -7.58 7.31
N ILE A 36 3.19 -6.33 6.82
CA ILE A 36 3.11 -6.04 5.39
C ILE A 36 4.30 -6.64 4.64
N ALA A 37 5.51 -6.54 5.20
CA ALA A 37 6.72 -7.09 4.60
C ALA A 37 6.61 -8.61 4.42
N ALA A 38 6.12 -9.31 5.45
CA ALA A 38 5.87 -10.74 5.41
C ALA A 38 4.81 -11.11 4.36
N ALA A 39 3.70 -10.37 4.29
CA ALA A 39 2.64 -10.60 3.32
C ALA A 39 3.09 -10.38 1.87
N LEU A 40 4.03 -9.47 1.64
CA LEU A 40 4.58 -9.15 0.32
C LEU A 40 5.87 -9.92 -0.03
N GLY A 41 6.43 -10.69 0.92
CA GLY A 41 7.69 -11.41 0.73
C GLY A 41 8.92 -10.50 0.57
N VAL A 42 8.93 -9.37 1.26
CA VAL A 42 10.01 -8.35 1.19
C VAL A 42 10.60 -8.06 2.56
N GLY A 43 11.70 -7.28 2.60
CA GLY A 43 12.23 -6.73 3.85
C GLY A 43 11.40 -5.54 4.37
N GLN A 44 11.39 -5.35 5.68
CA GLN A 44 10.74 -4.19 6.34
C GLN A 44 11.31 -2.85 5.84
N ASP A 45 12.59 -2.82 5.49
CA ASP A 45 13.27 -1.66 4.90
C ASP A 45 12.61 -1.22 3.57
N THR A 46 12.14 -2.19 2.78
CA THR A 46 11.40 -1.94 1.54
C THR A 46 10.07 -1.27 1.84
N ILE A 47 9.34 -1.73 2.86
CA ILE A 47 8.09 -1.10 3.30
C ILE A 47 8.33 0.33 3.79
N SER A 48 9.36 0.54 4.62
CA SER A 48 9.75 1.87 5.11
C SER A 48 10.08 2.84 3.97
N ARG A 49 10.74 2.37 2.91
CA ARG A 49 10.99 3.19 1.71
C ARG A 49 9.70 3.47 0.93
N LEU A 50 8.84 2.47 0.75
CA LEU A 50 7.57 2.63 0.01
C LEU A 50 6.66 3.67 0.68
N GLU A 51 6.50 3.63 2.01
CA GLU A 51 5.66 4.58 2.75
C GLU A 51 6.16 6.04 2.70
N LYS A 52 7.43 6.26 2.35
CA LYS A 52 8.04 7.60 2.24
C LYS A 52 8.01 8.19 0.84
N ARG A 53 7.65 7.41 -0.19
CA ARG A 53 7.61 7.90 -1.57
C ARG A 53 6.36 8.72 -1.83
N SER A 54 6.51 9.78 -2.61
CA SER A 54 5.41 10.59 -3.11
C SER A 54 4.79 10.02 -4.39
N ASP A 55 5.49 9.11 -5.09
CA ASP A 55 5.00 8.42 -6.28
C ASP A 55 5.14 6.89 -6.16
N MET A 56 4.26 6.18 -6.86
CA MET A 56 4.32 4.72 -6.93
C MET A 56 3.56 4.18 -8.14
N LEU A 57 4.09 3.13 -8.74
CA LEU A 57 3.35 2.35 -9.74
C LEU A 57 2.13 1.66 -9.11
N LEU A 58 1.02 1.63 -9.83
CA LEU A 58 -0.20 0.91 -9.41
C LEU A 58 0.05 -0.59 -9.18
N SER A 59 0.99 -1.17 -9.93
CA SER A 59 1.44 -2.56 -9.76
C SER A 59 2.08 -2.84 -8.40
N THR A 60 2.53 -1.79 -7.71
CA THR A 60 3.14 -1.86 -6.37
C THR A 60 2.13 -1.47 -5.29
N LEU A 61 1.35 -0.42 -5.55
CA LEU A 61 0.33 0.07 -4.63
C LEU A 61 -0.81 -0.93 -4.42
N ARG A 62 -1.23 -1.64 -5.48
CA ARG A 62 -2.33 -2.60 -5.40
C ARG A 62 -2.03 -3.79 -4.47
N PRO A 63 -0.90 -4.52 -4.62
CA PRO A 63 -0.52 -5.55 -3.66
C PRO A 63 -0.36 -5.03 -2.22
N TYR A 64 0.18 -3.82 -2.05
CA TYR A 64 0.30 -3.20 -0.74
C TYR A 64 -1.06 -3.03 -0.06
N VAL A 65 -2.03 -2.43 -0.75
CA VAL A 65 -3.41 -2.29 -0.24
C VAL A 65 -4.07 -3.65 0.03
N GLN A 66 -3.84 -4.63 -0.85
CA GLN A 66 -4.36 -5.99 -0.68
C GLN A 66 -3.77 -6.71 0.52
N SER A 67 -2.49 -6.48 0.85
CA SER A 67 -1.86 -7.05 2.04
C SER A 67 -2.46 -6.54 3.36
N MET A 68 -3.13 -5.39 3.31
CA MET A 68 -3.95 -4.85 4.40
C MET A 68 -5.40 -5.35 4.40
N GLY A 69 -5.75 -6.26 3.49
CA GLY A 69 -7.13 -6.71 3.27
C GLY A 69 -8.01 -5.71 2.52
N GLY A 70 -7.41 -4.66 1.94
CA GLY A 70 -8.12 -3.63 1.19
C GLY A 70 -8.25 -3.92 -0.30
N GLN A 71 -9.09 -3.15 -0.98
CA GLN A 71 -9.19 -3.12 -2.44
C GLN A 71 -8.88 -1.73 -2.97
N LEU A 72 -7.95 -1.64 -3.93
CA LEU A 72 -7.62 -0.39 -4.61
C LEU A 72 -8.54 -0.16 -5.82
N ASN A 73 -9.35 0.89 -5.74
CA ASN A 73 -10.15 1.42 -6.85
C ASN A 73 -9.58 2.77 -7.28
N LEU A 74 -9.31 2.93 -8.58
CA LEU A 74 -8.89 4.22 -9.13
C LEU A 74 -10.14 4.97 -9.60
N VAL A 75 -10.40 6.14 -9.01
CA VAL A 75 -11.61 6.92 -9.27
C VAL A 75 -11.22 8.24 -9.94
N ALA A 76 -11.86 8.57 -11.05
CA ALA A 76 -11.74 9.86 -11.70
C ALA A 76 -12.99 10.70 -11.41
N GLU A 77 -12.78 11.87 -10.82
CA GLU A 77 -13.83 12.84 -10.49
C GLU A 77 -13.93 13.93 -11.55
N PHE A 78 -15.15 14.36 -11.84
CA PHE A 78 -15.44 15.37 -12.84
C PHE A 78 -16.52 16.31 -12.30
N PRO A 79 -16.44 17.63 -12.53
CA PRO A 79 -17.40 18.57 -11.96
C PRO A 79 -18.83 18.37 -12.49
N ASN A 80 -18.98 17.79 -13.69
CA ASN A 80 -20.25 17.73 -14.41
C ASN A 80 -20.82 16.31 -14.56
N ARG A 81 -20.25 15.30 -13.90
CA ARG A 81 -20.75 13.93 -13.97
C ARG A 81 -20.36 13.10 -12.73
N PRO A 82 -21.06 11.97 -12.48
CA PRO A 82 -20.68 11.07 -11.40
C PRO A 82 -19.23 10.56 -11.53
N PRO A 83 -18.54 10.26 -10.42
CA PRO A 83 -17.21 9.68 -10.43
C PRO A 83 -17.17 8.37 -11.23
N VAL A 84 -16.09 8.16 -11.99
CA VAL A 84 -15.89 6.99 -12.85
C VAL A 84 -14.76 6.14 -12.31
N VAL A 85 -15.01 4.84 -12.11
CA VAL A 85 -13.97 3.88 -11.70
C VAL A 85 -13.20 3.39 -12.93
N ILE A 86 -11.87 3.51 -12.88
CA ILE A 86 -10.96 3.05 -13.92
C ILE A 86 -10.50 1.63 -13.59
N ASN A 87 -11.04 0.64 -14.32
CA ASN A 87 -10.77 -0.78 -14.04
C ASN A 87 -9.58 -1.36 -14.80
N HIS A 88 -9.13 -0.75 -15.90
CA HIS A 88 -8.13 -1.38 -16.78
C HIS A 88 -6.67 -1.22 -16.30
N LEU A 89 -6.39 -0.31 -15.36
CA LEU A 89 -5.00 0.03 -15.00
C LEU A 89 -4.45 -0.82 -13.85
N GLY A 90 -3.23 -1.35 -14.06
CA GLY A 90 -2.47 -2.06 -13.03
C GLY A 90 -3.08 -3.41 -12.62
N LEU A 91 -3.74 -4.11 -13.55
CA LEU A 91 -4.24 -5.48 -13.37
C LEU A 91 -3.23 -6.55 -13.79
N GLU A 92 -2.05 -6.15 -14.28
CA GLU A 92 -0.94 -7.06 -14.56
C GLU A 92 -0.59 -7.88 -13.29
N LYS A 93 -0.30 -9.18 -13.46
CA LYS A 93 0.13 -10.02 -12.34
C LYS A 93 1.29 -9.34 -11.61
N PRO A 94 1.24 -9.21 -10.27
CA PRO A 94 2.32 -8.55 -9.54
C PRO A 94 3.63 -9.25 -9.86
N LYS A 95 4.59 -8.51 -10.42
CA LYS A 95 5.97 -8.99 -10.45
C LYS A 95 6.40 -9.21 -8.99
N PRO A 96 7.15 -10.28 -8.69
CA PRO A 96 7.72 -10.45 -7.36
C PRO A 96 8.40 -9.15 -6.96
N PHE A 97 8.20 -8.72 -5.72
CA PHE A 97 8.93 -7.57 -5.20
C PHE A 97 10.41 -7.93 -5.12
N VAL A 98 11.16 -7.66 -6.18
CA VAL A 98 12.61 -7.80 -6.19
C VAL A 98 13.19 -6.59 -5.48
N SER A 99 13.81 -6.82 -4.32
CA SER A 99 14.59 -5.80 -3.62
C SER A 99 15.81 -5.44 -4.47
N SER A 100 15.70 -4.42 -5.31
CA SER A 100 16.86 -3.78 -5.94
C SER A 100 17.62 -2.99 -4.87
N GLY A 101 18.52 -3.69 -4.14
CA GLY A 101 19.45 -3.07 -3.20
C GLY A 101 19.40 -3.66 -1.79
N SER A 102 20.12 -4.76 -1.59
CA SER A 102 20.75 -5.04 -0.30
C SER A 102 22.15 -5.58 -0.58
N GLY A 103 23.14 -4.70 -0.48
CA GLY A 103 24.54 -5.10 -0.47
C GLY A 103 24.78 -5.96 0.76
N ALA A 104 24.90 -7.27 0.56
CA ALA A 104 25.36 -8.19 1.57
C ALA A 104 26.82 -7.87 1.90
N VAL A 105 27.05 -7.06 2.95
CA VAL A 105 28.38 -6.96 3.56
C VAL A 105 28.59 -8.20 4.40
N SER A 106 29.15 -9.23 3.76
CA SER A 106 29.65 -10.44 4.38
C SER A 106 30.71 -10.07 5.44
N ARG A 107 30.35 -10.18 6.73
CA ARG A 107 31.32 -10.11 7.83
C ARG A 107 32.25 -11.32 7.73
N ARG A 108 33.47 -11.09 7.25
CA ARG A 108 34.56 -12.06 7.38
C ARG A 108 35.15 -11.91 8.78
N LEU A 109 34.80 -12.81 9.69
CA LEU A 109 35.50 -13.01 10.95
C LEU A 109 36.93 -13.45 10.63
N LYS A 110 37.92 -12.61 10.93
CA LYS A 110 39.32 -13.05 11.07
C LYS A 110 39.52 -13.41 12.53
N SER A 111 39.44 -14.69 12.86
CA SER A 111 40.15 -15.25 14.00
C SER A 111 41.45 -15.85 13.45
N LEU A 112 42.59 -15.26 13.78
CA LEU A 112 43.87 -15.96 13.74
C LEU A 112 44.46 -15.89 15.16
N VAL A 113 44.58 -17.08 15.75
CA VAL A 113 45.58 -17.42 16.76
C VAL A 113 46.85 -17.77 16.01
#